data_AF-U2FHH4-F1
#
_entry.id   AF-U2FHH4-F1
#
_cell.length_a   1.000
_cell.length_b   1.000
_cell.length_c   1.000
_cell.angle_alpha   90.00
_cell.angle_beta   90.00
_cell.angle_gamma   90.00
#
_symmetry.space_group_name_H-M   'P 1'
#
loop_
_entity.id
_entity.type
_entity.pdbx_description
1 polymer ?
#
loop_
_entity_poly.entity_id
_entity_poly.type
_entity_poly.pdbx_seq_one_letter_code
_entity_poly.pdbx_strand_id
1 'polypeptide(L)'
;MISDNTLDKGSIILMDEPATNLHVIGQLELRKLIKDLAVKNQWTFIVSTHSPFLIDVDSLDELRVVEKRNYITYINNKFTLIDENNADVLYPIRSALTVRKNILVNTENTVIFVEGVTDYNYLIAFKKLLNINNLTVLPIQGIKKENLLTQLLKVTKDPILLVDSDKAGVELYNYLKDNNNIEIIQLNEVNDEFNEIEDLFVEEDRRKFKFIDEKKYYSSVNFKNNINDYKGNLCAETLSNFKQLIERLML
;
A
#
# COMPACT_ATOMS: atom_id res chain seq x y z
N MET A 1 -14.91 -31.42 5.76
CA MET A 1 -14.68 -32.30 4.60
C MET A 1 -13.83 -31.53 3.61
N ILE A 2 -12.56 -31.90 3.45
CA ILE A 2 -11.81 -31.56 2.25
C ILE A 2 -12.07 -32.76 1.33
N SER A 3 -12.95 -32.58 0.35
CA SER A 3 -13.27 -33.61 -0.66
C SER A 3 -12.03 -33.97 -1.46
N ASP A 4 -11.94 -35.23 -1.91
CA ASP A 4 -10.92 -35.82 -2.79
C ASP A 4 -10.77 -35.13 -4.18
N ASN A 5 -10.52 -33.83 -4.20
CA ASN A 5 -10.16 -33.08 -5.40
C ASN A 5 -8.71 -32.63 -5.26
N THR A 6 -7.84 -33.18 -6.11
CA THR A 6 -6.50 -32.63 -6.31
C THR A 6 -6.62 -31.16 -6.65
N LEU A 7 -5.97 -30.30 -5.85
CA LEU A 7 -5.95 -28.86 -6.10
C LEU A 7 -5.08 -28.58 -7.33
N ASP A 8 -5.69 -28.10 -8.40
CA ASP A 8 -5.01 -27.74 -9.64
C ASP A 8 -4.70 -26.23 -9.71
N LYS A 9 -3.86 -25.84 -10.66
CA LYS A 9 -3.63 -24.43 -11.00
C LYS A 9 -4.97 -23.75 -11.33
N GLY A 10 -5.21 -22.58 -10.73
CA GLY A 10 -6.48 -21.85 -10.85
C GLY A 10 -7.54 -22.21 -9.81
N SER A 11 -7.27 -23.14 -8.89
CA SER A 11 -8.20 -23.49 -7.82
C SER A 11 -8.55 -22.28 -6.93
N ILE A 12 -9.81 -22.21 -6.52
CA ILE A 12 -10.31 -21.22 -5.55
C ILE A 12 -10.53 -21.91 -4.21
N ILE A 13 -9.90 -21.37 -3.16
CA ILE A 13 -9.95 -21.92 -1.80
C ILE A 13 -10.65 -20.89 -0.91
N LEU A 14 -11.77 -21.29 -0.32
CA LEU A 14 -12.53 -20.47 0.62
C LEU A 14 -12.15 -20.85 2.04
N MET A 15 -11.85 -19.86 2.88
CA MET A 15 -11.56 -20.06 4.30
C MET A 15 -12.40 -19.11 5.14
N ASP A 16 -13.09 -19.65 6.14
CA ASP A 16 -13.85 -18.87 7.10
C ASP A 16 -13.14 -18.86 8.45
N GLU A 17 -12.67 -17.68 8.87
CA GLU A 17 -11.93 -17.44 10.11
C GLU A 17 -10.81 -18.48 10.39
N PRO A 18 -9.88 -18.72 9.44
CA PRO A 18 -8.92 -19.83 9.57
C PRO A 18 -7.90 -19.64 10.73
N ALA A 19 -7.90 -18.47 11.35
CA ALA A 19 -6.96 -18.06 12.40
C ALA A 19 -7.51 -18.16 13.84
N THR A 20 -8.79 -18.51 14.06
CA THR A 20 -9.46 -18.36 15.37
C THR A 20 -8.72 -19.01 16.54
N ASN A 21 -8.08 -20.16 16.33
CA ASN A 21 -7.40 -20.92 17.38
C ASN A 21 -5.88 -20.70 17.43
N LEU A 22 -5.35 -19.74 16.66
CA LEU A 22 -3.92 -19.48 16.60
C LEU A 22 -3.54 -18.29 17.48
N HIS A 23 -2.40 -18.39 18.16
CA HIS A 23 -1.74 -17.23 18.75
C HIS A 23 -1.30 -16.24 17.66
N VAL A 24 -1.05 -14.98 18.03
CA VAL A 24 -0.71 -13.89 17.09
C VAL A 24 0.39 -14.28 16.09
N ILE A 25 1.47 -14.91 16.56
CA ILE A 25 2.57 -15.38 15.69
C ILE A 25 2.06 -16.39 14.66
N GLY A 26 1.25 -17.37 15.08
CA GLY A 26 0.67 -18.36 14.18
C GLY A 26 -0.27 -17.75 13.13
N GLN A 27 -0.96 -16.66 13.45
CA GLN A 27 -1.80 -15.94 12.49
C GLN A 27 -0.95 -15.23 11.42
N LEU A 28 0.14 -14.59 11.83
CA LEU A 28 1.11 -13.97 10.92
C LEU A 28 1.78 -15.01 10.00
N GLU A 29 2.14 -16.18 10.56
CA GLU A 29 2.68 -17.31 9.79
C GLU A 29 1.64 -17.89 8.81
N LEU A 30 0.39 -18.04 9.25
CA LEU A 30 -0.71 -18.50 8.40
C LEU A 30 -0.90 -17.56 7.20
N ARG A 31 -0.89 -16.24 7.42
CA ARG A 31 -0.98 -15.25 6.33
C ARG A 31 0.14 -15.46 5.31
N LYS A 32 1.39 -15.59 5.77
CA LYS A 32 2.55 -15.83 4.89
C LYS A 32 2.38 -17.13 4.10
N LEU A 33 2.01 -18.22 4.78
CA LEU A 33 1.79 -19.52 4.16
C LEU A 33 0.72 -19.46 3.07
N ILE A 34 -0.41 -18.80 3.34
CA ILE A 34 -1.49 -18.63 2.35
C ILE A 34 -0.96 -17.89 1.11
N LYS A 35 -0.21 -16.81 1.28
CA LYS A 35 0.37 -16.05 0.15
C LYS A 35 1.37 -16.90 -0.65
N ASP A 36 2.26 -17.62 0.04
CA ASP A 36 3.27 -18.47 -0.60
C ASP A 36 2.61 -19.59 -1.41
N LEU A 37 1.57 -20.23 -0.86
CA LEU A 37 0.79 -21.25 -1.56
C LEU A 37 0.01 -20.66 -2.74
N ALA A 38 -0.54 -19.46 -2.60
CA ALA A 38 -1.27 -18.77 -3.67
C ALA A 38 -0.37 -18.51 -4.88
N VAL A 39 0.81 -17.94 -4.65
CA VAL A 39 1.78 -17.62 -5.71
C VAL A 39 2.35 -18.90 -6.32
N LYS A 40 2.84 -19.82 -5.49
CA LYS A 40 3.51 -21.05 -5.95
C LYS A 40 2.60 -21.95 -6.80
N ASN A 41 1.35 -22.10 -6.39
CA ASN A 41 0.42 -23.02 -7.06
C ASN A 41 -0.58 -22.31 -7.99
N GLN A 42 -0.52 -20.98 -8.06
CA GLN A 42 -1.48 -20.15 -8.78
C GLN A 42 -2.92 -20.43 -8.33
N TRP A 43 -3.11 -20.44 -7.01
CA TRP A 43 -4.40 -20.58 -6.35
C TRP A 43 -4.91 -19.22 -5.90
N THR A 44 -6.24 -19.08 -5.85
CA THR A 44 -6.91 -17.90 -5.30
C THR A 44 -7.49 -18.25 -3.94
N PHE A 45 -7.02 -17.60 -2.89
CA PHE A 45 -7.62 -17.73 -1.56
C PHE A 45 -8.61 -16.58 -1.32
N ILE A 46 -9.81 -16.92 -0.86
CA ILE A 46 -10.79 -15.96 -0.35
C ILE A 46 -10.97 -16.26 1.13
N VAL A 47 -10.54 -15.32 1.97
CA VAL A 47 -10.53 -15.48 3.42
C VAL A 47 -11.47 -14.46 4.03
N SER A 48 -12.49 -14.91 4.77
CA SER A 48 -13.23 -14.05 5.71
C SER A 48 -12.50 -14.05 7.05
N THR A 49 -12.27 -12.86 7.60
CA THR A 49 -11.68 -12.75 8.93
C THR A 49 -12.02 -11.46 9.68
N HIS A 50 -12.16 -11.59 11.00
CA HIS A 50 -12.17 -10.53 11.99
C HIS A 50 -10.80 -10.34 12.65
N SER A 51 -9.80 -11.15 12.30
CA SER A 51 -8.45 -10.99 12.83
C SER A 51 -7.71 -9.84 12.14
N PRO A 52 -7.21 -8.85 12.90
CA PRO A 52 -6.34 -7.82 12.34
C PRO A 52 -4.96 -8.35 11.97
N PHE A 53 -4.53 -9.49 12.51
CA PHE A 53 -3.19 -10.06 12.26
C PHE A 53 -3.11 -10.80 10.91
N LEU A 54 -4.26 -11.04 10.29
CA LEU A 54 -4.33 -11.48 8.89
C LEU A 54 -4.37 -10.30 7.91
N ILE A 55 -4.30 -9.05 8.38
CA ILE A 55 -4.32 -7.84 7.54
C ILE A 55 -2.91 -7.26 7.44
N ASP A 56 -2.59 -6.66 6.30
CA ASP A 56 -1.29 -6.06 6.03
C ASP A 56 -1.46 -4.82 5.14
N VAL A 57 -0.94 -3.70 5.64
CA VAL A 57 -1.01 -2.39 4.97
C VAL A 57 -0.12 -2.31 3.73
N ASP A 58 0.82 -3.25 3.52
CA ASP A 58 1.57 -3.36 2.26
C ASP A 58 0.78 -4.11 1.17
N SER A 59 -0.40 -4.62 1.50
CA SER A 59 -1.25 -5.44 0.63
C SER A 59 -2.71 -4.98 0.61
N LEU A 60 -2.95 -3.66 0.57
CA LEU A 60 -4.31 -3.08 0.59
C LEU A 60 -5.19 -3.52 -0.60
N ASP A 61 -4.59 -3.86 -1.74
CA ASP A 61 -5.26 -4.40 -2.93
C ASP A 61 -5.96 -5.75 -2.68
N GLU A 62 -5.51 -6.51 -1.69
CA GLU A 62 -6.07 -7.81 -1.31
C GLU A 62 -7.31 -7.68 -0.42
N LEU A 63 -7.51 -6.51 0.19
CA LEU A 63 -8.55 -6.31 1.20
C LEU A 63 -9.90 -6.03 0.56
N ARG A 64 -10.96 -6.54 1.18
CA ARG A 64 -12.36 -6.26 0.84
C ARG A 64 -13.09 -6.01 2.16
N VAL A 65 -13.46 -4.76 2.44
CA VAL A 65 -14.20 -4.43 3.66
C VAL A 65 -15.68 -4.54 3.38
N VAL A 66 -16.37 -5.41 4.14
CA VAL A 66 -17.81 -5.63 4.00
C VAL A 66 -18.54 -4.85 5.08
N GLU A 67 -19.43 -3.96 4.69
CA GLU A 67 -20.22 -3.13 5.59
C GLU A 67 -21.72 -3.29 5.31
N LYS A 68 -22.53 -3.25 6.36
CA LYS A 68 -23.99 -3.23 6.24
C LYS A 68 -24.53 -1.85 6.58
N ARG A 69 -25.22 -1.20 5.64
CA ARG A 69 -25.88 0.10 5.83
C ARG A 69 -27.33 -0.01 5.36
N ASN A 70 -28.28 0.40 6.19
CA ASN A 70 -29.73 0.35 5.86
C ASN A 70 -30.18 -1.00 5.28
N TYR A 71 -29.75 -2.11 5.91
CA TYR A 71 -30.02 -3.49 5.48
C TYR A 71 -29.41 -3.92 4.12
N ILE A 72 -28.64 -3.06 3.46
CA ILE A 72 -27.92 -3.37 2.22
C ILE A 72 -26.45 -3.65 2.58
N THR A 73 -25.86 -4.66 1.93
CA THR A 73 -24.44 -5.00 2.08
C THR A 73 -23.64 -4.32 0.98
N TYR A 74 -22.59 -3.61 1.38
CA TYR A 74 -21.66 -2.94 0.50
C TYR A 74 -20.28 -3.54 0.68
N ILE A 75 -19.56 -3.70 -0.43
CA ILE A 75 -18.15 -4.04 -0.42
C ILE A 75 -17.36 -2.78 -0.73
N ASN A 76 -16.56 -2.33 0.23
CA ASN A 76 -15.65 -1.22 0.08
C ASN A 76 -14.25 -1.73 -0.25
N ASN A 77 -13.80 -1.40 -1.46
CA ASN A 77 -12.45 -1.69 -1.98
C ASN A 77 -11.63 -0.42 -2.18
N LYS A 78 -12.24 0.72 -1.87
CA LYS A 78 -11.67 2.05 -2.06
C LYS A 78 -11.11 2.49 -0.71
N PHE A 79 -10.04 1.81 -0.27
CA PHE A 79 -9.25 2.21 0.89
C PHE A 79 -8.59 3.59 0.71
N THR A 80 -8.62 4.07 -0.53
CA THR A 80 -8.08 5.35 -0.96
C THR A 80 -9.14 6.44 -1.07
N LEU A 81 -10.41 6.21 -0.73
CA LEU A 81 -11.43 7.26 -0.76
C LEU A 81 -11.98 7.46 0.65
N ILE A 82 -11.52 8.53 1.28
CA ILE A 82 -11.97 8.94 2.61
C ILE A 82 -13.36 9.57 2.48
N ASP A 83 -14.33 9.07 3.25
CA ASP A 83 -15.63 9.71 3.44
C ASP A 83 -15.40 11.10 4.06
N GLU A 84 -16.07 12.15 3.55
CA GLU A 84 -15.93 13.53 4.03
C GLU A 84 -16.07 13.67 5.58
N ASN A 85 -16.71 12.68 6.22
CA ASN A 85 -16.90 12.61 7.67
C ASN A 85 -15.86 11.74 8.43
N ASN A 86 -15.09 10.86 7.77
CA ASN A 86 -14.21 9.88 8.42
C ASN A 86 -12.76 9.98 7.96
N ALA A 87 -12.12 11.05 8.42
CA ALA A 87 -10.73 11.50 8.28
C ALA A 87 -9.54 10.54 8.54
N ASP A 88 -9.72 9.21 8.59
CA ASP A 88 -8.63 8.25 8.85
C ASP A 88 -8.57 7.26 7.67
N VAL A 89 -7.46 7.26 6.93
CA VAL A 89 -7.25 6.42 5.72
C VAL A 89 -7.51 4.94 6.02
N LEU A 90 -7.17 4.51 7.24
CA LEU A 90 -7.36 3.13 7.70
C LEU A 90 -8.66 2.95 8.47
N TYR A 91 -9.50 3.98 8.59
CA TYR A 91 -10.76 3.92 9.32
C TYR A 91 -11.66 2.79 8.87
N PRO A 92 -11.94 2.58 7.57
CA PRO A 92 -12.83 1.51 7.14
C PRO A 92 -12.36 0.12 7.60
N ILE A 93 -11.04 -0.12 7.53
CA ILE A 93 -10.42 -1.36 7.98
C ILE A 93 -10.51 -1.47 9.52
N ARG A 94 -10.15 -0.40 10.22
CA ARG A 94 -10.14 -0.33 11.68
C ARG A 94 -11.52 -0.51 12.28
N SER A 95 -12.55 0.11 11.69
CA SER A 95 -13.93 0.00 12.12
C SER A 95 -14.50 -1.38 11.85
N ALA A 96 -14.19 -1.98 10.69
CA ALA A 96 -14.65 -3.32 10.36
C ALA A 96 -14.08 -4.39 11.32
N LEU A 97 -12.84 -4.22 11.77
CA LEU A 97 -12.19 -5.13 12.72
C LEU A 97 -12.43 -4.74 14.19
N THR A 98 -13.01 -3.55 14.45
CA THR A 98 -13.16 -2.98 15.80
C THR A 98 -11.83 -2.89 16.57
N VAL A 99 -10.75 -2.48 15.89
CA VAL A 99 -9.39 -2.44 16.46
C VAL A 99 -8.91 -1.01 16.71
N ARG A 100 -7.80 -0.87 17.44
CA ARG A 100 -7.07 0.40 17.59
C ARG A 100 -6.04 0.56 16.46
N LYS A 101 -5.63 1.79 16.18
CA LYS A 101 -4.74 2.14 15.06
C LYS A 101 -3.38 1.44 15.09
N ASN A 102 -2.80 1.29 16.28
CA ASN A 102 -1.49 0.67 16.51
C ASN A 102 -1.45 -0.83 16.21
N ILE A 103 -2.61 -1.45 15.97
CA ILE A 103 -2.71 -2.86 15.57
C ILE A 103 -2.45 -3.00 14.05
N LEU A 104 -2.81 -1.99 13.26
CA LEU A 104 -2.65 -2.01 11.79
C LEU A 104 -1.36 -1.33 11.33
N VAL A 105 -0.89 -0.32 12.06
CA VAL A 105 0.35 0.42 11.75
C VAL A 105 1.30 0.30 12.92
N ASN A 106 2.52 -0.18 12.66
CA ASN A 106 3.59 -0.15 13.65
C ASN A 106 3.96 1.32 13.92
N THR A 107 3.81 1.74 15.18
CA THR A 107 4.08 3.11 15.61
C THR A 107 5.56 3.48 15.59
N GLU A 108 6.46 2.50 15.49
CA GLU A 108 7.90 2.72 15.34
C GLU A 108 8.33 2.94 13.88
N ASN A 109 7.45 2.66 12.91
CA ASN A 109 7.75 2.86 11.50
C ASN A 109 7.60 4.33 11.13
N THR A 110 8.46 4.80 10.22
CA THR A 110 8.23 6.05 9.50
C THR A 110 6.98 5.90 8.63
N VAL A 111 6.02 6.81 8.75
CA VAL A 111 4.75 6.75 8.00
C VAL A 111 4.75 7.81 6.90
N ILE A 112 4.75 7.35 5.65
CA ILE A 112 4.71 8.20 4.46
C ILE A 112 3.32 8.11 3.82
N PHE A 113 2.80 9.27 3.43
CA PHE A 113 1.61 9.40 2.62
C PHE A 113 1.99 9.69 1.17
N VAL A 114 1.25 9.10 0.23
CA VAL A 114 1.44 9.32 -1.21
C VAL A 114 0.10 9.63 -1.88
N GLU A 115 0.12 10.43 -2.94
CA GLU A 115 -1.10 10.87 -3.62
C GLU A 115 -1.88 9.70 -4.22
N GLY A 116 -1.19 8.78 -4.89
CA GLY A 116 -1.79 7.73 -5.70
C GLY A 116 -1.58 6.29 -5.21
N VAL A 117 -2.48 5.41 -5.65
CA VAL A 117 -2.30 3.94 -5.50
C VAL A 117 -1.12 3.41 -6.32
N THR A 118 -0.77 4.07 -7.44
CA THR A 118 0.39 3.74 -8.27
C THR A 118 1.67 3.95 -7.48
N ASP A 119 1.80 5.10 -6.85
CA ASP A 119 2.98 5.50 -6.10
C ASP A 119 3.16 4.61 -4.88
N TYR A 120 2.06 4.35 -4.18
CA TYR A 120 1.99 3.35 -3.12
C TYR A 120 2.50 1.99 -3.61
N ASN A 121 2.02 1.51 -4.76
CA ASN A 121 2.41 0.20 -5.25
C ASN A 121 3.90 0.12 -5.60
N TYR A 122 4.46 1.14 -6.24
CA TYR A 122 5.89 1.17 -6.57
C TYR A 122 6.76 1.30 -5.32
N LEU A 123 6.43 2.20 -4.38
CA LEU A 123 7.18 2.30 -3.13
C LEU A 123 7.14 1.01 -2.32
N ILE A 124 5.99 0.32 -2.23
CA ILE A 124 5.93 -0.99 -1.57
C ILE A 124 6.75 -2.04 -2.32
N ALA A 125 6.75 -2.02 -3.66
CA ALA A 125 7.58 -2.93 -4.46
C ALA A 125 9.07 -2.77 -4.11
N PHE A 126 9.58 -1.54 -4.17
CA PHE A 126 10.99 -1.27 -3.89
C PHE A 126 11.34 -1.40 -2.41
N LYS A 127 10.43 -1.06 -1.49
CA LYS A 127 10.54 -1.39 -0.06
C LYS A 127 10.79 -2.88 0.16
N LYS A 128 10.01 -3.75 -0.49
CA LYS A 128 10.18 -5.22 -0.45
C LYS A 128 11.51 -5.65 -1.04
N LEU A 129 11.86 -5.13 -2.23
CA LEU A 129 13.09 -5.48 -2.93
C LEU A 129 14.36 -5.10 -2.15
N LEU A 130 14.32 -3.96 -1.45
CA LEU A 130 15.40 -3.43 -0.62
C LEU A 130 15.37 -3.97 0.84
N ASN A 131 14.37 -4.78 1.20
CA ASN A 131 14.17 -5.35 2.55
C ASN A 131 14.00 -4.28 3.66
N ILE A 132 13.28 -3.20 3.36
CA ILE A 132 13.03 -2.11 4.30
C ILE A 132 11.74 -2.41 5.07
N ASN A 133 11.84 -2.61 6.39
CA ASN A 133 10.70 -3.06 7.21
C ASN A 133 10.12 -1.96 8.11
N ASN A 134 10.88 -0.90 8.37
CA ASN A 134 10.53 0.22 9.26
C ASN A 134 9.89 1.41 8.52
N LEU A 135 9.30 1.15 7.35
CA LEU A 135 8.62 2.14 6.52
C LEU A 135 7.16 1.70 6.30
N THR A 136 6.20 2.58 6.52
CA THR A 136 4.78 2.36 6.22
C THR A 136 4.35 3.37 5.17
N VAL A 137 3.81 2.91 4.04
CA VAL A 137 3.33 3.79 2.96
C VAL A 137 1.82 3.71 2.88
N LEU A 138 1.13 4.84 2.86
CA LEU A 138 -0.34 4.92 2.80
C LEU A 138 -0.80 5.86 1.67
N PRO A 139 -1.66 5.41 0.75
CA PRO A 139 -2.21 6.27 -0.29
C PRO A 139 -3.32 7.18 0.25
N ILE A 140 -3.38 8.42 -0.25
CA ILE A 140 -4.31 9.47 0.21
C ILE A 140 -5.16 10.06 -0.92
N GLN A 141 -5.74 9.21 -1.78
CA GLN A 141 -6.58 9.72 -2.88
C GLN A 141 -7.85 10.42 -2.35
N GLY A 142 -8.33 11.41 -3.11
CA GLY A 142 -9.64 12.04 -2.87
C GLY A 142 -9.78 12.84 -1.58
N ILE A 143 -8.70 13.05 -0.82
CA ILE A 143 -8.71 13.95 0.33
C ILE A 143 -8.72 15.39 -0.17
N LYS A 144 -9.70 16.19 0.27
CA LYS A 144 -9.72 17.63 0.00
C LYS A 144 -8.56 18.31 0.72
N LYS A 145 -7.90 19.26 0.03
CA LYS A 145 -6.73 19.98 0.54
C LYS A 145 -6.97 20.55 1.95
N GLU A 146 -8.15 21.11 2.20
CA GLU A 146 -8.49 21.76 3.48
C GLU A 146 -8.49 20.82 4.69
N ASN A 147 -8.81 19.53 4.50
CA ASN A 147 -8.86 18.57 5.58
C ASN A 147 -7.55 17.77 5.74
N LEU A 148 -6.70 17.76 4.71
CA LEU A 148 -5.59 16.83 4.57
C LEU A 148 -4.73 16.72 5.83
N LEU A 149 -4.15 17.83 6.31
CA LEU A 149 -3.28 17.82 7.48
C LEU A 149 -3.95 17.20 8.72
N THR A 150 -5.20 17.57 8.99
CA THR A 150 -5.96 17.03 10.13
C THR A 150 -6.18 15.52 10.01
N GLN A 151 -6.33 15.02 8.78
CA GLN A 151 -6.51 13.59 8.52
C GLN A 151 -5.20 12.82 8.72
N LEU A 152 -4.09 13.34 8.21
CA LEU A 152 -2.77 12.71 8.37
C LEU A 152 -2.36 12.63 9.85
N LEU A 153 -2.62 13.69 10.62
CA LEU A 153 -2.33 13.76 12.06
C LEU A 153 -3.14 12.78 12.92
N LYS A 154 -4.28 12.27 12.42
CA LYS A 154 -5.04 11.21 13.12
C LYS A 154 -4.32 9.86 13.04
N VAL A 155 -3.62 9.62 11.94
CA VAL A 155 -2.87 8.39 11.69
C VAL A 155 -1.57 8.41 12.49
N THR A 156 -0.69 9.38 12.21
CA THR A 156 0.66 9.52 12.81
C THR A 156 0.88 10.92 13.38
N LYS A 157 1.83 11.07 14.31
CA LYS A 157 2.18 12.38 14.90
C LYS A 157 3.03 13.23 13.97
N ASP A 158 3.90 12.58 13.21
CA ASP A 158 4.88 13.21 12.34
C ASP A 158 4.64 12.70 10.90
N PRO A 159 3.61 13.23 10.22
CA PRO A 159 3.26 12.80 8.86
C PRO A 159 4.27 13.34 7.85
N ILE A 160 4.73 12.47 6.96
CA ILE A 160 5.51 12.85 5.78
C ILE A 160 4.65 12.61 4.55
N LEU A 161 4.54 13.62 3.69
CA LEU A 161 3.76 13.55 2.45
C LEU A 161 4.71 13.67 1.25
N LEU A 162 4.76 12.62 0.43
CA LEU A 162 5.41 12.66 -0.87
C LEU A 162 4.41 13.16 -1.91
N VAL A 163 4.81 14.18 -2.66
CA VAL A 163 4.01 14.77 -3.75
C VAL A 163 4.79 14.76 -5.06
N ASP A 164 4.05 14.72 -6.16
CA ASP A 164 4.62 14.90 -7.48
C ASP A 164 5.15 16.35 -7.63
N SER A 165 6.12 16.55 -8.52
CA SER A 165 6.64 17.89 -8.86
C SER A 165 5.82 18.56 -9.97
N ASP A 166 4.66 18.01 -10.30
CA ASP A 166 3.74 18.57 -11.28
C ASP A 166 2.99 19.80 -10.73
N LYS A 167 2.10 20.39 -11.53
CA LYS A 167 1.35 21.58 -11.10
C LYS A 167 0.51 21.30 -9.84
N ALA A 168 -0.14 20.14 -9.74
CA ALA A 168 -1.04 19.83 -8.64
C ALA A 168 -0.26 19.61 -7.33
N GLY A 169 0.85 18.87 -7.39
CA GLY A 169 1.75 18.64 -6.26
C GLY A 169 2.45 19.92 -5.79
N VAL A 170 2.90 20.79 -6.72
CA VAL A 170 3.45 22.11 -6.36
C VAL A 170 2.41 23.01 -5.68
N GLU A 171 1.15 22.98 -6.12
CA GLU A 171 0.08 23.70 -5.42
C GLU A 171 -0.16 23.16 -4.02
N LEU A 172 -0.11 21.82 -3.83
CA LEU A 172 -0.30 21.18 -2.54
C LEU A 172 0.87 21.48 -1.58
N TYR A 173 2.10 21.40 -2.08
CA TYR A 173 3.31 21.80 -1.36
C TYR A 173 3.19 23.24 -0.88
N ASN A 174 2.86 24.18 -1.77
CA ASN A 174 2.72 25.59 -1.39
C ASN A 174 1.59 25.85 -0.38
N TYR A 175 0.53 25.04 -0.41
CA TYR A 175 -0.57 25.14 0.54
C TYR A 175 -0.16 24.70 1.96
N LEU A 176 0.74 23.72 2.08
CA LEU A 176 1.06 23.10 3.36
C LEU A 176 2.47 23.38 3.89
N LYS A 177 3.42 23.86 3.07
CA LYS A 177 4.84 24.07 3.44
C LYS A 177 5.08 24.89 4.70
N ASP A 178 4.17 25.81 5.04
CA ASP A 178 4.29 26.67 6.21
C ASP A 178 3.76 26.00 7.50
N ASN A 179 3.29 24.75 7.43
CA ASN A 179 2.78 24.00 8.59
C ASN A 179 3.87 23.12 9.21
N ASN A 180 4.31 23.46 10.42
CA ASN A 180 5.34 22.72 11.16
C ASN A 180 4.90 21.33 11.68
N ASN A 181 3.73 20.82 11.27
CA ASN A 181 3.14 19.57 11.76
C ASN A 181 3.11 18.49 10.66
N ILE A 182 3.74 18.78 9.51
CA ILE A 182 3.86 17.87 8.38
C ILE A 182 5.18 18.16 7.68
N GLU A 183 5.87 17.11 7.27
CA GLU A 183 6.95 17.22 6.29
C GLU A 183 6.39 16.91 4.91
N ILE A 184 6.79 17.70 3.91
CA ILE A 184 6.36 17.50 2.52
C ILE A 184 7.60 17.46 1.68
N ILE A 185 7.69 16.41 0.87
CA ILE A 185 8.84 16.12 0.03
C ILE A 185 8.33 16.08 -1.39
N GLN A 186 8.85 16.97 -2.24
CA GLN A 186 8.62 16.89 -3.67
C GLN A 186 9.63 15.92 -4.31
N LEU A 187 9.24 15.19 -5.35
CA LEU A 187 10.14 14.25 -6.04
C LEU A 187 11.42 14.92 -6.57
N ASN A 188 11.31 16.17 -7.03
CA ASN A 188 12.44 16.93 -7.55
C ASN A 188 13.48 17.32 -6.48
N GLU A 189 13.15 17.24 -5.19
CA GLU A 189 14.14 17.41 -4.12
C GLU A 189 15.17 16.26 -4.08
N VAL A 190 14.80 15.09 -4.62
CA VAL A 190 15.70 13.93 -4.73
C VAL A 190 16.55 14.03 -6.00
N ASN A 191 15.93 14.38 -7.12
CA ASN A 191 16.58 14.64 -8.39
C ASN A 191 15.69 15.56 -9.23
N ASP A 192 16.24 16.66 -9.74
CA ASP A 192 15.52 17.67 -10.53
C ASP A 192 14.77 17.11 -11.76
N GLU A 193 15.15 15.93 -12.24
CA GLU A 193 14.50 15.24 -13.37
C GLU A 193 13.22 14.47 -12.97
N PHE A 194 12.99 14.24 -11.66
CA PHE A 194 11.83 13.46 -11.18
C PHE A 194 10.61 14.37 -10.98
N ASN A 195 9.65 14.26 -11.91
CA ASN A 195 8.37 14.96 -11.81
C ASN A 195 7.28 14.07 -11.23
N GLU A 196 7.24 12.81 -11.65
CA GLU A 196 6.28 11.82 -11.18
C GLU A 196 7.02 10.55 -10.74
N ILE A 197 6.38 9.68 -9.96
CA ILE A 197 7.08 8.48 -9.46
C ILE A 197 7.55 7.55 -10.59
N GLU A 198 6.88 7.58 -11.75
CA GLU A 198 7.28 6.82 -12.93
C GLU A 198 8.63 7.28 -13.50
N ASP A 199 9.06 8.52 -13.27
CA ASP A 199 10.33 9.06 -13.76
C ASP A 199 11.55 8.43 -13.05
N LEU A 200 11.35 7.76 -11.91
CA LEU A 200 12.41 7.02 -11.22
C LEU A 200 12.85 5.77 -12.01
N PHE A 201 12.03 5.29 -12.95
CA PHE A 201 12.38 4.18 -13.83
C PHE A 201 13.15 4.69 -15.04
N VAL A 202 14.32 4.11 -15.31
CA VAL A 202 15.06 4.44 -16.53
C VAL A 202 14.36 3.90 -17.78
N GLU A 203 14.67 4.50 -18.93
CA GLU A 203 14.13 4.13 -20.25
C GLU A 203 14.15 2.62 -20.54
N GLU A 204 15.20 1.90 -20.13
CA GLU A 204 15.29 0.44 -20.33
C GLU A 204 14.16 -0.30 -19.59
N ASP A 205 13.95 0.02 -18.31
CA ASP A 205 12.90 -0.59 -17.51
C ASP A 205 11.51 -0.14 -17.98
N ARG A 206 11.33 1.13 -18.37
CA ARG A 206 10.07 1.62 -18.96
C ARG A 206 9.73 0.86 -20.24
N ARG A 207 10.70 0.58 -21.11
CA ARG A 207 10.49 -0.22 -22.33
C ARG A 207 10.16 -1.68 -22.04
N LYS A 208 10.79 -2.26 -21.02
CA LYS A 208 10.55 -3.64 -20.58
C LYS A 208 9.17 -3.78 -19.93
N PHE A 209 8.79 -2.81 -19.11
CA PHE A 209 7.57 -2.76 -18.34
C PHE A 209 6.68 -1.61 -18.85
N LYS A 210 6.24 -1.71 -20.11
CA LYS A 210 5.47 -0.65 -20.81
C LYS A 210 4.25 -0.13 -20.05
N PHE A 211 3.72 -0.92 -19.11
CA PHE A 211 2.60 -0.53 -18.28
C PHE A 211 2.91 0.57 -17.26
N ILE A 212 4.19 0.88 -17.03
CA ILE A 212 4.63 1.96 -16.14
C ILE A 212 4.02 3.28 -16.62
N ASP A 213 4.20 3.60 -17.91
CA ASP A 213 3.70 4.84 -18.51
C ASP A 213 2.17 4.88 -18.63
N GLU A 214 1.51 3.72 -18.64
CA GLU A 214 0.06 3.65 -18.73
C GLU A 214 -0.64 3.98 -17.40
N LYS A 215 0.11 4.09 -16.29
CA LYS A 215 -0.39 4.36 -14.93
C LYS A 215 -1.58 3.49 -14.52
N LYS A 216 -1.62 2.25 -15.01
CA LYS A 216 -2.73 1.33 -14.77
C LYS A 216 -2.61 0.71 -13.39
N TYR A 217 -3.64 0.89 -12.57
CA TYR A 217 -3.73 0.31 -11.22
C TYR A 217 -3.38 -1.18 -11.17
N TYR A 218 -4.00 -2.01 -12.02
CA TYR A 218 -3.76 -3.45 -12.00
C TYR A 218 -2.32 -3.82 -12.37
N SER A 219 -1.69 -3.03 -13.22
CA SER A 219 -0.31 -3.25 -13.63
C SER A 219 0.67 -2.92 -12.51
N SER A 220 0.46 -1.82 -11.78
CA SER A 220 1.30 -1.48 -10.62
C SER A 220 1.09 -2.46 -9.46
N VAL A 221 -0.13 -2.96 -9.24
CA VAL A 221 -0.41 -4.06 -8.30
C VAL A 221 0.35 -5.32 -8.69
N ASN A 222 0.26 -5.73 -9.97
CA ASN A 222 0.97 -6.91 -10.46
C ASN A 222 2.49 -6.76 -10.34
N PHE A 223 3.03 -5.57 -10.62
CA PHE A 223 4.45 -5.28 -10.43
C PHE A 223 4.87 -5.44 -8.97
N LYS A 224 4.13 -4.83 -8.04
CA LYS A 224 4.37 -4.92 -6.60
C LYS A 224 4.34 -6.37 -6.09
N ASN A 225 3.34 -7.13 -6.48
CA ASN A 225 3.13 -8.48 -5.97
C ASN A 225 4.16 -9.48 -6.51
N ASN A 226 4.75 -9.21 -7.68
CA ASN A 226 5.77 -10.07 -8.31
C ASN A 226 7.16 -9.44 -8.35
N ILE A 227 7.46 -8.45 -7.49
CA ILE A 227 8.73 -7.70 -7.53
C ILE A 227 9.97 -8.60 -7.40
N ASN A 228 9.85 -9.71 -6.68
CA ASN A 228 10.93 -10.68 -6.51
C ASN A 228 11.29 -11.41 -7.82
N ASP A 229 10.33 -11.58 -8.74
CA ASP A 229 10.58 -12.19 -10.06
C ASP A 229 11.38 -11.24 -10.97
N TYR A 230 11.32 -9.94 -10.67
CA TYR A 230 12.10 -8.92 -11.36
C TYR A 230 13.45 -8.63 -10.69
N LYS A 231 13.79 -9.33 -9.60
CA LYS A 231 15.10 -9.19 -8.95
C LYS A 231 16.21 -9.62 -9.91
N GLY A 232 17.16 -8.73 -10.15
CA GLY A 232 18.25 -8.92 -11.13
C GLY A 232 17.85 -8.66 -12.59
N ASN A 233 16.58 -8.34 -12.84
CA ASN A 233 16.03 -7.98 -14.14
C ASN A 233 15.75 -6.47 -14.28
N LEU A 234 15.83 -5.72 -13.17
CA LEU A 234 15.72 -4.26 -13.14
C LEU A 234 17.09 -3.62 -13.32
N CYS A 235 17.13 -2.45 -13.97
CA CYS A 235 18.36 -1.68 -14.09
C CYS A 235 18.86 -1.24 -12.70
N ALA A 236 20.18 -1.25 -12.52
CA ALA A 236 20.82 -0.82 -11.27
C ALA A 236 20.52 0.66 -10.96
N GLU A 237 20.34 1.48 -12.00
CA GLU A 237 20.01 2.90 -11.86
C GLU A 237 18.58 3.10 -11.34
N THR A 238 17.58 2.39 -11.86
CA THR A 238 16.22 2.39 -11.29
C THR A 238 16.24 2.01 -9.80
N LEU A 239 16.98 0.95 -9.45
CA LEU A 239 17.11 0.53 -8.05
C LEU A 239 17.76 1.62 -7.19
N SER A 240 18.77 2.31 -7.72
CA SER A 240 19.44 3.44 -7.07
C SER A 240 18.48 4.61 -6.87
N ASN A 241 17.67 4.96 -7.88
CA ASN A 241 16.70 6.07 -7.82
C ASN A 241 15.68 5.84 -6.70
N PHE A 242 15.05 4.66 -6.66
CA PHE A 242 14.12 4.31 -5.58
C PHE A 242 14.78 4.21 -4.22
N LYS A 243 16.03 3.74 -4.15
CA LYS A 243 16.79 3.70 -2.91
C LYS A 243 17.04 5.12 -2.37
N GLN A 244 17.49 6.05 -3.21
CA GLN A 244 17.72 7.45 -2.84
C GLN A 244 16.43 8.13 -2.36
N LEU A 245 15.31 7.90 -3.06
CA LEU A 245 14.01 8.42 -2.61
C LEU A 245 13.65 7.86 -1.23
N ILE A 246 13.74 6.55 -1.02
CA ILE A 246 13.38 5.96 0.28
C ILE A 246 14.33 6.44 1.40
N GLU A 247 15.62 6.58 1.12
CA GLU A 247 16.56 7.16 2.08
C GLU A 247 16.15 8.59 2.45
N ARG A 248 15.78 9.44 1.48
CA ARG A 248 15.28 10.81 1.73
C ARG A 248 13.99 10.84 2.56
N LEU A 249 13.09 9.89 2.34
CA LEU A 249 11.83 9.76 3.09
C LEU A 249 12.02 9.29 4.54
N MET A 250 13.21 8.75 4.87
CA MET A 250 13.50 8.15 6.18
C MET A 250 14.52 8.94 7.02
N LEU A 251 15.00 10.08 6.52
CA LEU A 251 15.87 11.01 7.25
C LEU A 251 15.11 11.77 8.35
#